data_AF-A0A6B1HF71-F1
#
_entry.id   AF-A0A6B1HF71-F1
#
_cell.length_a   1.000
_cell.length_b   1.000
_cell.length_c   1.000
_cell.angle_alpha   90.00
_cell.angle_beta   90.00
_cell.angle_gamma   90.00
#
_symmetry.space_group_name_H-M   'P 1'
#
loop_
_entity.id
_entity.type
_entity.pdbx_description
1 polymer ?
#
loop_
_entity_poly.entity_id
_entity_poly.type
_entity_poly.pdbx_seq_one_letter_code
_entity_poly.pdbx_strand_id
1 'polypeptide(L)'
;MARSLVIVESATKAPTINRYLGRDYVVRSSAGHVRDLPTRRAVGDPKERAQQRAKEAAKTRKLSPKRREEYRKQRARSQLVRNMGVDPDNGWAASYEVIPGKEKVVRDLKALASRSEHVYLATDLDREGEAIAWHLTEVLGGSPDRYRRVVFNQITKGAIEEAFANPGRIDEDRVNAQQARRFLDRVVGFELSPLLWSKVARGLSAGRVQSVAVRVVVEREREIRAFTPEEYWEAFADLRRDHPEARTESPVRFQVVKENGKDFRPPNQAAAQDAVARLQERAFSVKDRADRKTTARPGPPFITSTLQQAASTRLGFSVRKTMTIAQRLYEAGYITYMRTDSTNVAPEAVAAVRAHVADQFGKRYLPASPRVFASKSTAQEAHEAIRPTDLNGIPGSAAADGDARRLYDLIWRQFVACQMAQAEYLSTTVTVAAGEFELVRRGRIVQFDGFTRVLAPVSRSDDESPVPDFAIGDALDLADTEAVQHFTRPPPRYGEASLVRELEKRGIGRPSTYVPIISTIQERGYVTLRNRRFHAERIGELVTDRLIENYQDLLDFSFTADMEASL
;
A
#
# COMPACT_ATOMS: atom_id res chain seq x y z
N MET A 1 43.03 7.59 17.46
CA MET A 1 41.92 6.76 17.95
C MET A 1 41.46 5.83 16.85
N ALA A 2 41.07 4.59 17.18
CA ALA A 2 40.47 3.68 16.21
C ALA A 2 39.14 4.27 15.74
N ARG A 3 38.96 4.47 14.43
CA ARG A 3 37.70 4.98 13.89
C ARG A 3 36.58 4.00 14.21
N SER A 4 35.41 4.51 14.61
CA SER A 4 34.22 3.68 14.80
C SER A 4 33.65 3.23 13.46
N LEU A 5 33.20 1.98 13.37
CA LEU A 5 32.56 1.46 12.15
C LEU A 5 31.06 1.73 12.23
N VAL A 6 30.48 2.25 11.15
CA VAL A 6 29.03 2.39 10.99
C VAL A 6 28.58 1.49 9.85
N ILE A 7 27.64 0.60 10.10
CA ILE A 7 27.10 -0.32 9.09
C ILE A 7 25.66 0.08 8.77
N VAL A 8 25.39 0.29 7.47
CA VAL A 8 24.06 0.59 6.94
C VAL A 8 23.64 -0.48 5.93
N GLU A 9 22.35 -0.61 5.66
CA GLU A 9 21.86 -1.61 4.71
C GLU A 9 22.23 -1.30 3.26
N SER A 10 22.26 -0.04 2.85
CA SER A 10 22.30 0.35 1.44
C SER A 10 23.52 1.20 1.08
N ALA A 11 24.05 0.98 -0.14
CA ALA A 11 25.24 1.67 -0.63
C ALA A 11 25.00 3.16 -0.91
N THR A 12 23.77 3.55 -1.20
CA THR A 12 23.31 4.93 -1.41
C THR A 12 23.12 5.67 -0.09
N LYS A 13 22.74 4.96 0.98
CA LYS A 13 22.57 5.51 2.34
C LYS A 13 23.91 5.92 2.98
N ALA A 14 24.97 5.15 2.70
CA ALA A 14 26.29 5.33 3.31
C ALA A 14 26.90 6.72 3.03
N PRO A 15 26.98 7.22 1.77
CA PRO A 15 27.48 8.56 1.49
C PRO A 15 26.66 9.66 2.17
N THR A 16 25.33 9.54 2.22
CA THR A 16 24.46 10.56 2.82
C THR A 16 24.73 10.70 4.32
N ILE A 17 24.79 9.58 5.05
CA ILE A 17 25.12 9.59 6.48
C ILE A 17 26.55 10.08 6.72
N ASN A 18 27.50 9.68 5.88
CA ASN A 18 28.90 10.10 5.98
C ASN A 18 29.11 11.62 5.77
N ARG A 19 28.13 12.36 5.23
CA ARG A 19 28.20 13.83 5.17
C ARG A 19 27.96 14.48 6.53
N TYR A 20 27.20 13.81 7.40
CA TYR A 20 26.83 14.33 8.71
C TYR A 20 27.74 13.77 9.82
N LEU A 21 28.33 12.60 9.59
CA LEU A 21 29.32 12.02 10.49
C LEU A 21 30.73 12.54 10.19
N GLY A 22 31.47 12.87 11.25
CA GLY A 22 32.85 13.36 11.16
C GLY A 22 33.89 12.29 10.79
N ARG A 23 35.17 12.68 10.79
CA ARG A 23 36.30 11.83 10.40
C ARG A 23 36.56 10.63 11.32
N ASP A 24 35.90 10.60 12.48
CA ASP A 24 36.01 9.53 13.48
C ASP A 24 35.19 8.28 13.12
N TYR A 25 34.34 8.37 12.09
CA TYR A 25 33.50 7.28 11.63
C TYR A 25 33.95 6.74 10.27
N VAL A 26 33.80 5.43 10.08
CA VAL A 26 33.91 4.76 8.78
C VAL A 26 32.57 4.15 8.45
N VAL A 27 31.87 4.71 7.46
CA VAL A 27 30.56 4.19 7.03
C VAL A 27 30.73 3.14 5.94
N ARG A 28 30.06 1.98 6.10
CA ARG A 28 30.03 0.88 5.12
C ARG A 28 28.64 0.28 4.98
N SER A 29 28.38 -0.30 3.81
CA SER A 29 27.11 -0.97 3.52
C SER A 29 27.23 -2.49 3.64
N SER A 30 26.19 -3.13 4.20
CA SER A 30 25.99 -4.59 4.14
C SER A 30 25.33 -5.04 2.82
N ALA A 31 24.83 -4.10 2.02
CA ALA A 31 24.02 -4.32 0.83
C ALA A 31 22.77 -5.20 1.12
N GLY A 32 22.08 -4.91 2.22
CA GLY A 32 20.91 -5.63 2.73
C GLY A 32 21.30 -6.74 3.71
N HIS A 33 20.51 -7.82 3.70
CA HIS A 33 20.79 -9.03 4.48
C HIS A 33 22.15 -9.65 4.11
N VAL A 34 22.86 -10.12 5.14
CA VAL A 34 24.11 -10.88 5.01
C VAL A 34 23.93 -12.38 5.25
N ARG A 35 22.85 -12.76 5.91
CA ARG A 35 22.45 -14.15 6.17
C ARG A 35 20.96 -14.33 5.87
N ASP A 36 20.59 -15.57 5.60
CA ASP A 36 19.20 -16.02 5.56
C ASP A 36 19.16 -17.53 5.87
N LEU A 37 17.96 -18.06 6.04
CA LEU A 37 17.71 -19.48 6.00
C LEU A 37 18.05 -20.05 4.60
N PRO A 38 18.45 -21.33 4.49
CA PRO A 38 18.92 -21.92 3.24
C PRO A 38 17.89 -21.76 2.10
N THR A 39 18.32 -21.33 0.91
CA THR A 39 17.42 -21.04 -0.23
C THR A 39 17.35 -22.17 -1.26
N ARG A 40 18.33 -23.07 -1.28
CA ARG A 40 18.35 -24.29 -2.10
C ARG A 40 18.94 -25.42 -1.30
N ARG A 41 18.55 -26.67 -1.62
CA ARG A 41 19.37 -27.84 -1.29
C ARG A 41 20.78 -27.53 -1.76
N ALA A 42 21.77 -27.50 -0.86
CA ALA A 42 23.16 -27.53 -1.27
C ALA A 42 23.31 -28.69 -2.26
N VAL A 43 23.58 -28.36 -3.51
CA VAL A 43 23.79 -29.31 -4.60
C VAL A 43 25.22 -29.80 -4.40
N GLY A 44 25.46 -30.58 -3.34
CA GLY A 44 26.77 -31.15 -3.00
C GLY A 44 27.34 -31.98 -4.15
N ASP A 45 28.62 -32.34 -4.12
CA ASP A 45 29.26 -33.09 -5.22
C ASP A 45 28.40 -34.32 -5.64
N PRO A 46 28.11 -34.51 -6.95
CA PRO A 46 27.45 -35.70 -7.46
C PRO A 46 28.01 -37.02 -6.90
N LYS A 47 29.33 -37.11 -6.67
CA LYS A 47 29.98 -38.28 -6.07
C LYS A 47 29.60 -38.47 -4.60
N GLU A 48 29.59 -37.40 -3.80
CA GLU A 48 29.14 -37.46 -2.40
C GLU A 48 27.67 -37.88 -2.30
N ARG A 49 26.83 -37.41 -3.22
CA ARG A 49 25.41 -37.81 -3.28
C ARG A 49 25.24 -39.28 -3.67
N ALA A 50 26.04 -39.79 -4.59
CA ALA A 50 26.02 -41.20 -4.96
C ALA A 50 26.47 -42.09 -3.78
N GLN A 51 27.54 -41.69 -3.08
CA GLN A 51 28.02 -42.40 -1.88
C GLN A 51 27.01 -42.35 -0.73
N GLN A 52 26.37 -41.21 -0.48
CA GLN A 52 25.29 -41.10 0.52
C GLN A 52 24.10 -41.99 0.16
N ARG A 53 23.67 -42.01 -1.10
CA ARG A 53 22.60 -42.91 -1.58
C ARG A 53 22.97 -44.39 -1.42
N ALA A 54 24.21 -44.78 -1.71
CA ALA A 54 24.68 -46.16 -1.55
C ALA A 54 24.71 -46.59 -0.07
N LYS A 55 25.24 -45.75 0.83
CA LYS A 55 25.24 -46.00 2.28
C LYS A 55 23.81 -46.11 2.84
N GLU A 56 22.89 -45.30 2.34
CA GLU A 56 21.46 -45.30 2.71
C GLU A 56 20.74 -46.58 2.23
N ALA A 57 20.99 -47.01 0.99
CA ALA A 57 20.46 -48.26 0.46
C ALA A 57 20.95 -49.46 1.28
N ALA A 58 22.22 -49.46 1.69
CA ALA A 58 22.78 -50.51 2.55
C ALA A 58 22.13 -50.55 3.95
N LYS A 59 21.87 -49.40 4.58
CA LYS A 59 21.19 -49.32 5.89
C LYS A 59 19.74 -49.82 5.82
N THR A 60 18.99 -49.42 4.80
CA THR A 60 17.56 -49.76 4.66
C THR A 60 17.31 -51.21 4.26
N ARG A 61 18.27 -51.86 3.57
CA ARG A 61 18.20 -53.26 3.13
C ARG A 61 18.20 -54.26 4.30
N LYS A 62 18.76 -53.87 5.46
CA LYS A 62 18.82 -54.69 6.69
C LYS A 62 17.61 -54.52 7.63
N LEU A 63 16.66 -53.64 7.29
CA LEU A 63 15.47 -53.36 8.13
C LEU A 63 14.27 -54.20 7.68
N SER A 64 13.47 -54.64 8.66
CA SER A 64 12.14 -55.22 8.45
C SER A 64 11.19 -54.20 7.76
N PRO A 65 10.10 -54.65 7.10
CA PRO A 65 9.20 -53.75 6.37
C PRO A 65 8.68 -52.57 7.21
N LYS A 66 8.22 -52.82 8.44
CA LYS A 66 7.72 -51.79 9.37
C LYS A 66 8.82 -50.80 9.78
N ARG A 67 10.00 -51.29 10.18
CA ARG A 67 11.15 -50.43 10.56
C ARG A 67 11.68 -49.63 9.37
N ARG A 68 11.59 -50.18 8.15
CA ARG A 68 11.98 -49.47 6.93
C ARG A 68 11.04 -48.31 6.63
N GLU A 69 9.74 -48.46 6.89
CA GLU A 69 8.77 -47.38 6.74
C GLU A 69 8.98 -46.26 7.77
N GLU A 70 9.15 -46.61 9.05
CA GLU A 70 9.46 -45.66 10.13
C GLU A 70 10.75 -44.88 9.84
N TYR A 71 11.82 -45.57 9.43
CA TYR A 71 13.08 -44.94 9.05
C TYR A 71 12.91 -43.98 7.86
N ARG A 72 12.09 -44.34 6.86
CA ARG A 72 11.80 -43.45 5.72
C ARG A 72 11.08 -42.18 6.17
N LYS A 73 10.09 -42.28 7.07
CA LYS A 73 9.35 -41.13 7.61
C LYS A 73 10.27 -40.21 8.42
N GLN A 74 11.07 -40.76 9.34
CA GLN A 74 12.04 -39.99 10.13
C GLN A 74 13.07 -39.28 9.26
N ARG A 75 13.60 -39.97 8.24
CA ARG A 75 14.54 -39.37 7.30
C ARG A 75 13.90 -38.27 6.45
N ALA A 76 12.67 -38.47 5.98
CA ALA A 76 11.93 -37.46 5.24
C ALA A 76 11.73 -36.20 6.10
N ARG A 77 11.34 -36.36 7.36
CA ARG A 77 11.22 -35.26 8.34
C ARG A 77 12.56 -34.55 8.57
N SER A 78 13.63 -35.31 8.84
CA SER A 78 14.97 -34.76 9.03
C SER A 78 15.47 -33.99 7.80
N GLN A 79 15.19 -34.51 6.61
CA GLN A 79 15.55 -33.85 5.36
C GLN A 79 14.70 -32.60 5.11
N LEU A 80 13.43 -32.60 5.51
CA LEU A 80 12.56 -31.44 5.45
C LEU A 80 13.08 -30.32 6.36
N VAL A 81 13.32 -30.62 7.65
CA VAL A 81 13.92 -29.70 8.63
C VAL A 81 15.22 -29.08 8.10
N ARG A 82 16.13 -29.91 7.56
CA ARG A 82 17.37 -29.42 6.95
C ARG A 82 17.14 -28.46 5.78
N ASN A 83 16.15 -28.73 4.92
CA ASN A 83 15.87 -27.83 3.79
C ASN A 83 15.14 -26.56 4.23
N MET A 84 14.29 -26.64 5.27
CA MET A 84 13.65 -25.47 5.87
C MET A 84 14.69 -24.56 6.52
N GLY A 85 15.71 -25.16 7.14
CA GLY A 85 16.69 -24.47 7.98
C GLY A 85 16.14 -24.10 9.35
N VAL A 86 14.95 -24.60 9.70
CA VAL A 86 14.27 -24.38 10.99
C VAL A 86 13.78 -25.74 11.46
N ASP A 87 13.90 -26.00 12.76
CA ASP A 87 13.47 -27.24 13.40
C ASP A 87 12.25 -27.01 14.32
N PRO A 88 11.01 -27.17 13.81
CA PRO A 88 9.80 -27.07 14.63
C PRO A 88 9.73 -28.11 15.76
N ASP A 89 10.46 -29.22 15.62
CA ASP A 89 10.42 -30.33 16.58
C ASP A 89 11.42 -30.15 17.73
N ASN A 90 12.33 -29.19 17.61
CA ASN A 90 13.41 -28.95 18.58
C ASN A 90 13.59 -27.46 18.86
N GLY A 91 12.59 -26.85 19.51
CA GLY A 91 12.68 -25.49 20.03
C GLY A 91 12.89 -24.41 18.95
N TRP A 92 12.45 -24.66 17.72
CA TRP A 92 12.59 -23.73 16.58
C TRP A 92 14.03 -23.38 16.22
N ALA A 93 14.99 -24.27 16.53
CA ALA A 93 16.40 -24.06 16.22
C ALA A 93 16.60 -23.75 14.73
N ALA A 94 17.31 -22.65 14.44
CA ALA A 94 17.49 -22.14 13.08
C ALA A 94 18.94 -22.21 12.60
N SER A 95 19.12 -22.63 11.36
CA SER A 95 20.39 -22.73 10.65
C SER A 95 20.52 -21.60 9.64
N TYR A 96 21.07 -20.47 10.05
CA TYR A 96 21.33 -19.35 9.13
C TYR A 96 22.68 -19.48 8.43
N GLU A 97 22.67 -19.28 7.12
CA GLU A 97 23.85 -19.32 6.26
C GLU A 97 24.16 -17.92 5.72
N VAL A 98 25.44 -17.65 5.44
CA VAL A 98 25.81 -16.43 4.68
C VAL A 98 25.19 -16.52 3.30
N ILE A 99 24.50 -15.47 2.86
CA ILE A 99 23.87 -15.45 1.55
C ILE A 99 24.96 -15.57 0.46
N PRO A 100 24.82 -16.48 -0.52
CA PRO A 100 25.77 -16.61 -1.62
C PRO A 100 26.05 -15.27 -2.30
N GLY A 101 27.33 -14.91 -2.43
CA GLY A 101 27.79 -13.63 -2.98
C GLY A 101 28.02 -12.53 -1.93
N LYS A 102 27.66 -12.74 -0.66
CA LYS A 102 27.93 -11.81 0.45
C LYS A 102 29.22 -12.11 1.21
N GLU A 103 29.96 -13.14 0.85
CA GLU A 103 31.16 -13.58 1.56
C GLU A 103 32.24 -12.49 1.59
N LYS A 104 32.41 -11.76 0.48
CA LYS A 104 33.34 -10.63 0.42
C LYS A 104 32.89 -9.49 1.34
N VAL A 105 31.61 -9.13 1.31
CA VAL A 105 31.03 -8.07 2.17
C VAL A 105 31.26 -8.40 3.63
N VAL A 106 30.94 -9.63 4.04
CA VAL A 106 31.16 -10.12 5.40
C VAL A 106 32.64 -10.05 5.80
N ARG A 107 33.54 -10.51 4.92
CA ARG A 107 34.99 -10.46 5.18
C ARG A 107 35.50 -9.04 5.38
N ASP A 108 35.08 -8.12 4.52
CA ASP A 108 35.48 -6.72 4.57
C ASP A 108 34.94 -6.04 5.85
N LEU A 109 33.69 -6.30 6.23
CA LEU A 109 33.10 -5.79 7.46
C LEU A 109 33.78 -6.37 8.71
N LYS A 110 34.12 -7.67 8.73
CA LYS A 110 34.89 -8.30 9.83
C LYS A 110 36.24 -7.62 10.03
N ALA A 111 36.95 -7.36 8.94
CA ALA A 111 38.27 -6.73 8.99
C ALA A 111 38.21 -5.28 9.52
N LEU A 112 37.13 -4.55 9.25
CA LEU A 112 36.92 -3.21 9.80
C LEU A 112 36.45 -3.26 11.25
N ALA A 113 35.54 -4.17 11.57
CA ALA A 113 35.02 -4.36 12.93
C ALA A 113 36.14 -4.73 13.91
N SER A 114 37.10 -5.58 13.51
CA SER A 114 38.22 -5.96 14.38
C SER A 114 39.16 -4.80 14.73
N ARG A 115 39.15 -3.72 13.93
CA ARG A 115 40.01 -2.53 14.11
C ARG A 115 39.30 -1.34 14.74
N SER A 116 37.97 -1.43 14.93
CA SER A 116 37.14 -0.33 15.43
C SER A 116 36.89 -0.49 16.91
N GLU A 117 36.82 0.58 17.70
CA GLU A 117 36.46 0.46 19.12
C GLU A 117 34.98 0.04 19.26
N HIS A 118 34.10 0.80 18.60
CA HIS A 118 32.67 0.56 18.52
C HIS A 118 32.20 0.24 17.10
N VAL A 119 31.11 -0.52 17.02
CA VAL A 119 30.38 -0.81 15.77
C VAL A 119 28.94 -0.32 15.92
N TYR A 120 28.58 0.70 15.15
CA TYR A 120 27.23 1.26 15.09
C TYR A 120 26.42 0.59 13.99
N LEU A 121 25.25 0.07 14.35
CA LEU A 121 24.29 -0.60 13.47
C LEU A 121 23.19 0.40 13.12
N ALA A 122 23.31 1.00 11.94
CA ALA A 122 22.44 2.07 11.42
C ALA A 122 21.49 1.56 10.31
N THR A 123 20.96 0.35 10.50
CA THR A 123 19.90 -0.23 9.67
C THR A 123 18.59 0.50 9.89
N ASP A 124 17.62 0.26 9.00
CA ASP A 124 16.31 0.91 9.08
C ASP A 124 15.57 0.63 10.39
N LEU A 125 14.61 1.50 10.71
CA LEU A 125 13.91 1.47 11.98
C LEU A 125 12.84 0.39 12.11
N ASP A 126 12.59 -0.43 11.08
CA ASP A 126 11.58 -1.50 11.10
C ASP A 126 12.16 -2.84 11.62
N ARG A 127 11.29 -3.84 11.83
CA ARG A 127 11.70 -5.15 12.38
C ARG A 127 12.70 -5.88 11.45
N GLU A 128 12.63 -5.60 10.15
CA GLU A 128 13.56 -6.16 9.16
C GLU A 128 14.97 -5.56 9.37
N GLY A 129 15.06 -4.25 9.56
CA GLY A 129 16.30 -3.56 9.90
C GLY A 129 16.90 -4.04 11.22
N GLU A 130 16.07 -4.37 12.22
CA GLU A 130 16.51 -4.96 13.49
C GLU A 130 17.10 -6.36 13.29
N ALA A 131 16.45 -7.21 12.50
CA ALA A 131 16.97 -8.54 12.16
C ALA A 131 18.27 -8.48 11.35
N ILE A 132 18.43 -7.50 10.44
CA ILE A 132 19.70 -7.27 9.73
C ILE A 132 20.80 -6.88 10.73
N ALA A 133 20.51 -5.99 11.68
CA ALA A 133 21.46 -5.58 12.72
C ALA A 133 21.91 -6.79 13.56
N TRP A 134 20.97 -7.63 13.97
CA TRP A 134 21.25 -8.88 14.69
C TRP A 134 22.08 -9.88 13.85
N HIS A 135 21.74 -10.09 12.58
CA HIS A 135 22.54 -10.96 11.72
C HIS A 135 23.97 -10.45 11.54
N LEU A 136 24.18 -9.13 11.55
CA LEU A 136 25.51 -8.54 11.51
C LEU A 136 26.29 -8.83 12.79
N THR A 137 25.69 -8.69 13.99
CA THR A 137 26.40 -9.02 15.24
C THR A 137 26.81 -10.49 15.28
N GLU A 138 25.91 -11.38 14.90
CA GLU A 138 26.17 -12.83 14.87
C GLU A 138 27.28 -13.21 13.91
N VAL A 139 27.34 -12.56 12.74
CA VAL A 139 28.36 -12.88 11.74
C VAL A 139 29.70 -12.29 12.12
N LEU A 140 29.72 -11.03 12.58
CA LEU A 140 30.94 -10.29 12.90
C LEU A 140 31.61 -10.82 14.18
N GLY A 141 30.81 -11.28 15.16
CA GLY A 141 31.28 -11.85 16.42
C GLY A 141 31.91 -10.81 17.36
N GLY A 142 32.61 -11.26 18.40
CA GLY A 142 33.20 -10.38 19.41
C GLY A 142 32.23 -10.01 20.54
N SER A 143 32.67 -9.12 21.43
CA SER A 143 31.87 -8.75 22.62
C SER A 143 30.59 -7.97 22.23
N PRO A 144 29.41 -8.36 22.76
CA PRO A 144 28.14 -7.64 22.55
C PRO A 144 28.22 -6.14 22.91
N ASP A 145 29.04 -5.78 23.91
CA ASP A 145 29.14 -4.39 24.38
C ASP A 145 29.83 -3.44 23.39
N ARG A 146 30.41 -3.96 22.31
CA ARG A 146 30.99 -3.15 21.24
C ARG A 146 29.95 -2.67 20.23
N TYR A 147 28.78 -3.30 20.20
CA TYR A 147 27.71 -2.96 19.27
C TYR A 147 26.77 -1.90 19.86
N ARG A 148 26.35 -0.97 18.99
CA ARG A 148 25.45 0.13 19.31
C ARG A 148 24.40 0.26 18.23
N ARG A 149 23.13 0.30 18.58
CA ARG A 149 22.01 0.39 17.64
C ARG A 149 21.60 1.84 17.45
N VAL A 150 21.56 2.30 16.20
CA VAL A 150 21.21 3.70 15.85
C VAL A 150 19.98 3.71 14.96
N VAL A 151 18.93 4.38 15.41
CA VAL A 151 17.63 4.43 14.73
C VAL A 151 17.29 5.88 14.39
N PHE A 152 16.80 6.11 13.18
CA PHE A 152 16.33 7.43 12.72
C PHE A 152 15.25 7.26 11.67
N ASN A 153 14.27 8.16 11.66
CA ASN A 153 13.15 8.17 10.70
C ASN A 153 13.44 9.02 9.44
N GLN A 154 14.50 9.83 9.47
CA GLN A 154 14.94 10.70 8.37
C GLN A 154 16.47 10.86 8.39
N ILE A 155 17.06 11.17 7.24
CA ILE A 155 18.52 11.34 7.09
C ILE A 155 18.88 12.82 6.95
N THR A 156 18.71 13.55 8.05
CA THR A 156 19.10 14.97 8.18
C THR A 156 20.24 15.11 9.18
N LYS A 157 20.96 16.24 9.14
CA LYS A 157 22.07 16.49 10.08
C LYS A 157 21.63 16.32 11.54
N GLY A 158 20.56 17.01 11.95
CA GLY A 158 20.07 16.97 13.33
C GLY A 158 19.62 15.56 13.76
N ALA A 159 18.86 14.86 12.91
CA ALA A 159 18.39 13.50 13.24
C ALA A 159 19.54 12.50 13.38
N ILE A 160 20.59 12.62 12.55
CA ILE A 160 21.78 11.77 12.65
C ILE A 160 22.61 12.12 13.89
N GLU A 161 22.83 13.40 14.19
CA GLU A 161 23.55 13.82 15.39
C GLU A 161 22.85 13.33 16.67
N GLU A 162 21.53 13.48 16.75
CA GLU A 162 20.71 13.00 17.88
C GLU A 162 20.76 11.47 18.03
N ALA A 163 20.60 10.73 16.92
CA ALA A 163 20.60 9.27 16.95
C ALA A 163 21.97 8.68 17.37
N PHE A 164 23.08 9.36 17.06
CA PHE A 164 24.42 8.95 17.48
C PHE A 164 24.80 9.45 18.87
N ALA A 165 24.14 10.49 19.40
CA ALA A 165 24.35 10.95 20.77
C ALA A 165 23.81 9.94 21.79
N ASN A 166 22.69 9.27 21.50
CA ASN A 166 22.05 8.31 22.39
C ASN A 166 21.79 6.95 21.69
N PRO A 167 22.85 6.19 21.37
CA PRO A 167 22.69 4.89 20.72
C PRO A 167 22.07 3.86 21.67
N GLY A 168 21.11 3.09 21.15
CA GLY A 168 20.47 1.99 21.86
C GLY A 168 21.25 0.67 21.77
N ARG A 169 20.59 -0.40 22.18
CA ARG A 169 20.98 -1.80 21.93
C ARG A 169 20.01 -2.43 20.94
N ILE A 170 20.35 -3.61 20.43
CA ILE A 170 19.43 -4.40 19.61
C ILE A 170 18.22 -4.76 20.46
N ASP A 171 17.04 -4.59 19.88
CA ASP A 171 15.78 -5.01 20.47
C ASP A 171 15.50 -6.48 20.09
N GLU A 172 15.79 -7.39 21.02
CA GLU A 172 15.62 -8.83 20.82
C GLU A 172 14.15 -9.22 20.59
N ASP A 173 13.17 -8.51 21.15
CA ASP A 173 11.75 -8.81 20.92
C ASP A 173 11.37 -8.51 19.48
N ARG A 174 11.89 -7.41 18.92
CA ARG A 174 11.69 -7.07 17.50
C ARG A 174 12.40 -8.03 16.55
N VAL A 175 13.59 -8.50 16.92
CA VAL A 175 14.26 -9.60 16.20
C VAL A 175 13.39 -10.84 16.24
N ASN A 176 12.96 -11.27 17.42
CA ASN A 176 12.12 -12.46 17.61
C ASN A 176 10.81 -12.38 16.82
N ALA A 177 10.15 -11.21 16.78
CA ALA A 177 8.96 -11.00 15.96
C ALA A 177 9.24 -11.17 14.45
N GLN A 178 10.38 -10.67 13.96
CA GLN A 178 10.80 -10.87 12.57
C GLN A 178 11.09 -12.35 12.27
N GLN A 179 11.80 -13.02 13.18
CA GLN A 179 12.19 -14.43 13.01
C GLN A 179 10.98 -15.37 13.12
N ALA A 180 10.07 -15.13 14.05
CA ALA A 180 8.80 -15.85 14.17
C ALA A 180 8.00 -15.77 12.86
N ARG A 181 7.87 -14.57 12.29
CA ARG A 181 7.27 -14.37 10.96
C ARG A 181 8.00 -15.19 9.89
N ARG A 182 9.34 -15.12 9.86
CA ARG A 182 10.18 -15.81 8.89
C ARG A 182 10.03 -17.33 8.97
N PHE A 183 9.98 -17.89 10.18
CA PHE A 183 9.85 -19.31 10.46
C PHE A 183 8.47 -19.82 10.09
N LEU A 184 7.44 -19.08 10.45
CA LEU A 184 6.09 -19.41 10.07
C LEU A 184 5.91 -19.47 8.55
N ASP A 185 6.33 -18.42 7.84
CA ASP A 185 6.24 -18.38 6.38
C ASP A 185 7.06 -19.52 5.75
N ARG A 186 8.18 -19.91 6.37
CA ARG A 186 9.01 -21.04 5.97
C ARG A 186 8.30 -22.38 6.16
N VAL A 187 7.70 -22.63 7.31
CA VAL A 187 6.98 -23.87 7.62
C VAL A 187 5.79 -24.03 6.68
N VAL A 188 4.93 -23.01 6.58
CA VAL A 188 3.77 -23.05 5.68
C VAL A 188 4.20 -23.34 4.24
N GLY A 189 5.24 -22.67 3.76
CA GLY A 189 5.74 -22.89 2.41
C GLY A 189 6.27 -24.31 2.17
N PHE A 190 7.06 -24.85 3.08
CA PHE A 190 7.72 -26.16 2.90
C PHE A 190 6.82 -27.36 3.21
N GLU A 191 5.84 -27.21 4.11
CA GLU A 191 4.89 -28.27 4.44
C GLU A 191 3.77 -28.36 3.39
N LEU A 192 3.24 -27.23 2.91
CA LEU A 192 2.08 -27.23 2.01
C LEU A 192 2.43 -27.30 0.53
N SER A 193 3.56 -26.75 0.09
CA SER A 193 3.91 -26.78 -1.34
C SER A 193 4.07 -28.20 -1.90
N PRO A 194 4.69 -29.18 -1.20
CA PRO A 194 4.73 -30.57 -1.66
C PRO A 194 3.35 -31.21 -1.84
N LEU A 195 2.39 -30.84 -0.98
CA LEU A 195 1.01 -31.29 -1.13
C LEU A 195 0.39 -30.73 -2.41
N LEU A 196 0.54 -29.42 -2.66
CA LEU A 196 0.09 -28.80 -3.91
C LEU A 196 0.73 -29.44 -5.14
N TRP A 197 2.01 -29.83 -5.08
CA TRP A 197 2.67 -30.54 -6.17
C TRP A 197 2.08 -31.91 -6.45
N SER A 198 1.67 -32.62 -5.40
CA SER A 198 1.08 -33.95 -5.53
C SER A 198 -0.38 -33.93 -5.99
N LYS A 199 -1.14 -32.87 -5.66
CA LYS A 199 -2.59 -32.79 -5.85
C LYS A 199 -3.04 -31.85 -6.97
N VAL A 200 -2.21 -30.89 -7.34
CA VAL A 200 -2.57 -29.82 -8.29
C VAL A 200 -1.58 -29.78 -9.46
N ALA A 201 -0.37 -29.25 -9.25
CA ALA A 201 0.67 -29.18 -10.26
C ALA A 201 2.05 -28.98 -9.63
N ARG A 202 3.09 -29.56 -10.23
CA ARG A 202 4.48 -29.32 -9.80
C ARG A 202 4.86 -27.85 -9.97
N GLY A 203 5.65 -27.32 -9.02
CA GLY A 203 6.19 -25.96 -9.09
C GLY A 203 5.32 -24.88 -8.43
N LEU A 204 4.12 -25.23 -7.95
CA LEU A 204 3.26 -24.33 -7.17
C LEU A 204 3.86 -24.01 -5.80
N SER A 205 3.48 -22.90 -5.18
CA SER A 205 3.93 -22.55 -3.85
C SER A 205 2.77 -22.06 -2.99
N ALA A 206 2.56 -22.68 -1.84
CA ALA A 206 1.70 -22.11 -0.82
C ALA A 206 2.47 -21.05 -0.04
N GLY A 207 1.79 -19.97 0.33
CA GLY A 207 2.33 -18.97 1.22
C GLY A 207 1.19 -18.39 2.03
N ARG A 208 1.37 -18.28 3.35
CA ARG A 208 0.30 -17.89 4.27
C ARG A 208 -0.43 -16.62 3.82
N VAL A 209 0.31 -15.53 3.63
CA VAL A 209 -0.28 -14.24 3.20
C VAL A 209 -0.59 -14.21 1.71
N GLN A 210 0.26 -14.83 0.89
CA GLN A 210 0.10 -14.82 -0.57
C GLN A 210 -1.17 -15.55 -0.99
N SER A 211 -1.45 -16.71 -0.40
CA SER A 211 -2.65 -17.50 -0.71
C SER A 211 -3.93 -16.77 -0.30
N VAL A 212 -3.91 -16.02 0.81
CA VAL A 212 -5.01 -15.14 1.22
C VAL A 212 -5.19 -13.98 0.24
N ALA A 213 -4.11 -13.37 -0.25
CA ALA A 213 -4.20 -12.33 -1.28
C ALA A 213 -4.75 -12.85 -2.61
N VAL A 214 -4.37 -14.08 -3.03
CA VAL A 214 -4.97 -14.76 -4.19
C VAL A 214 -6.46 -14.98 -3.96
N ARG A 215 -6.86 -15.45 -2.78
CA ARG A 215 -8.26 -15.64 -2.40
C ARG A 215 -9.09 -14.37 -2.58
N VAL A 216 -8.59 -13.21 -2.14
CA VAL A 216 -9.27 -11.91 -2.32
C VAL A 216 -9.55 -11.60 -3.81
N VAL A 217 -8.59 -11.92 -4.70
CA VAL A 217 -8.77 -11.72 -6.15
C VAL A 217 -9.74 -12.75 -6.73
N VAL A 218 -9.66 -14.02 -6.30
CA VAL A 218 -10.56 -15.10 -6.73
C VAL A 218 -12.01 -14.83 -6.34
N GLU A 219 -12.26 -14.40 -5.09
CA GLU A 219 -13.60 -14.02 -4.63
C GLU A 219 -14.20 -12.90 -5.48
N ARG A 220 -13.42 -11.85 -5.79
CA ARG A 220 -13.85 -10.78 -6.71
C ARG A 220 -14.14 -11.29 -8.12
N GLU A 221 -13.33 -12.19 -8.65
CA GLU A 221 -13.57 -12.75 -9.99
C GLU A 221 -14.86 -13.59 -10.02
N ARG A 222 -15.17 -14.29 -8.93
CA ARG A 222 -16.44 -15.03 -8.76
C ARG A 222 -17.64 -14.09 -8.67
N GLU A 223 -17.56 -13.03 -7.87
CA GLU A 223 -18.58 -11.98 -7.80
C GLU A 223 -18.89 -11.42 -9.19
N ILE A 224 -17.85 -11.13 -9.99
CA ILE A 224 -18.01 -10.60 -11.35
C ILE A 224 -18.67 -11.62 -12.28
N ARG A 225 -18.29 -12.90 -12.20
CA ARG A 225 -18.85 -13.95 -13.07
C ARG A 225 -20.29 -14.31 -12.73
N ALA A 226 -20.66 -14.24 -11.45
CA ALA A 226 -22.02 -14.51 -10.99
C ALA A 226 -22.97 -13.31 -11.14
N PHE A 227 -22.43 -12.12 -11.47
CA PHE A 227 -23.21 -10.91 -11.59
C PHE A 227 -24.02 -10.89 -12.89
N THR A 228 -25.34 -10.74 -12.76
CA THR A 228 -26.26 -10.50 -13.88
C THR A 228 -26.59 -9.00 -13.94
N PRO A 229 -26.18 -8.28 -15.00
CA PRO A 229 -26.53 -6.87 -15.14
C PRO A 229 -28.04 -6.67 -15.22
N GLU A 230 -28.53 -5.68 -14.48
CA GLU A 230 -29.92 -5.23 -14.50
C GLU A 230 -30.00 -3.94 -15.29
N GLU A 231 -30.89 -3.92 -16.27
CA GLU A 231 -31.21 -2.73 -17.04
C GLU A 231 -31.97 -1.72 -16.18
N TYR A 232 -31.61 -0.46 -16.31
CA TYR A 232 -32.40 0.65 -15.80
C TYR A 232 -32.17 1.88 -16.67
N TRP A 233 -33.13 2.77 -16.68
CA TRP A 233 -33.05 4.01 -17.44
C TRP A 233 -33.04 5.20 -16.51
N GLU A 234 -32.45 6.28 -16.99
CA GLU A 234 -32.58 7.61 -16.44
C GLU A 234 -33.23 8.50 -17.50
N ALA A 235 -33.98 9.51 -17.09
CA ALA A 235 -34.56 10.48 -17.99
C ALA A 235 -34.07 11.88 -17.61
N PHE A 236 -33.87 12.71 -18.62
CA PHE A 236 -33.35 14.05 -18.50
C PHE A 236 -34.19 15.01 -19.33
N ALA A 237 -34.26 16.26 -18.87
CA ALA A 237 -34.82 17.37 -19.62
C ALA A 237 -33.83 18.53 -19.63
N ASP A 238 -33.58 19.07 -20.82
CA ASP A 238 -32.80 20.28 -21.01
C ASP A 238 -33.76 21.46 -20.96
N LEU A 239 -33.64 22.28 -19.92
CA LEU A 239 -34.57 23.35 -19.60
C LEU A 239 -33.89 24.73 -19.72
N ARG A 240 -34.63 25.73 -20.18
CA ARG A 240 -34.21 27.14 -20.21
C ARG A 240 -35.29 28.01 -19.56
N ARG A 241 -34.97 29.22 -19.13
CA ARG A 241 -36.00 30.12 -18.60
C ARG A 241 -36.93 30.56 -19.72
N ASP A 242 -38.23 30.61 -19.43
CA ASP A 242 -39.24 31.18 -20.32
C ASP A 242 -39.19 32.72 -20.23
N HIS A 243 -38.14 33.31 -20.81
CA HIS A 243 -37.98 34.77 -20.93
C HIS A 243 -37.35 35.13 -22.29
N PRO A 244 -37.80 36.20 -22.98
CA PRO A 244 -37.29 36.57 -24.31
C PRO A 244 -35.76 36.72 -24.38
N GLU A 245 -35.14 37.23 -23.31
CA GLU A 245 -33.68 37.41 -23.22
C GLU A 245 -32.92 36.09 -22.95
N ALA A 246 -33.59 35.07 -22.41
CA ALA A 246 -32.99 33.78 -22.07
C ALA A 246 -32.97 32.79 -23.26
N ARG A 247 -33.56 33.14 -24.41
CA ARG A 247 -33.56 32.30 -25.62
C ARG A 247 -32.15 32.05 -26.19
N THR A 248 -31.19 32.92 -25.86
CA THR A 248 -29.77 32.79 -26.23
C THR A 248 -28.95 32.04 -25.18
N GLU A 249 -29.51 31.76 -24.00
CA GLU A 249 -28.84 30.96 -22.97
C GLU A 249 -28.81 29.48 -23.38
N SER A 250 -27.71 28.81 -23.03
CA SER A 250 -27.62 27.36 -23.21
C SER A 250 -28.58 26.65 -22.25
N PRO A 251 -29.37 25.66 -22.72
CA PRO A 251 -30.20 24.86 -21.84
C PRO A 251 -29.40 24.19 -20.71
N VAL A 252 -30.06 24.01 -19.57
CA VAL A 252 -29.51 23.35 -18.40
C VAL A 252 -30.16 21.97 -18.28
N ARG A 253 -29.32 20.94 -18.18
CA ARG A 253 -29.79 19.56 -18.06
C ARG A 253 -30.22 19.21 -16.64
N PHE A 254 -31.49 18.84 -16.46
CA PHE A 254 -32.06 18.32 -15.23
C PHE A 254 -32.32 16.81 -15.34
N GLN A 255 -32.09 16.07 -14.25
CA GLN A 255 -32.40 14.63 -14.18
C GLN A 255 -33.75 14.43 -13.51
N VAL A 256 -34.63 13.60 -14.07
CA VAL A 256 -35.84 13.13 -13.39
C VAL A 256 -35.44 12.22 -12.24
N VAL A 257 -35.78 12.60 -11.02
CA VAL A 257 -35.45 11.83 -9.80
C VAL A 257 -36.65 11.17 -9.17
N LYS A 258 -37.87 11.69 -9.41
CA LYS A 258 -39.11 11.09 -8.93
C LYS A 258 -40.24 11.17 -9.92
N GLU A 259 -41.16 10.22 -9.79
CA GLU A 259 -42.46 10.17 -10.44
C GLU A 259 -43.51 9.73 -9.41
N ASN A 260 -44.60 10.49 -9.27
CA ASN A 260 -45.65 10.24 -8.27
C ASN A 260 -45.10 10.08 -6.83
N GLY A 261 -44.05 10.86 -6.50
CA GLY A 261 -43.38 10.85 -5.20
C GLY A 261 -42.45 9.65 -4.94
N LYS A 262 -42.31 8.71 -5.88
CA LYS A 262 -41.39 7.56 -5.78
C LYS A 262 -40.14 7.78 -6.62
N ASP A 263 -39.04 7.12 -6.26
CA ASP A 263 -37.79 7.21 -7.02
C ASP A 263 -38.00 6.77 -8.48
N PHE A 264 -37.54 7.62 -9.40
CA PHE A 264 -37.68 7.39 -10.83
C PHE A 264 -36.55 6.46 -11.30
N ARG A 265 -36.91 5.23 -11.70
CA ARG A 265 -35.96 4.25 -12.24
C ARG A 265 -36.67 3.28 -13.18
N PRO A 266 -37.01 3.69 -14.42
CA PRO A 266 -37.69 2.82 -15.36
C PRO A 266 -36.84 1.57 -15.68
N PRO A 267 -37.44 0.37 -15.70
CA PRO A 267 -36.70 -0.88 -15.88
C PRO A 267 -36.39 -1.20 -17.35
N ASN A 268 -36.99 -0.49 -18.31
CA ASN A 268 -36.83 -0.76 -19.74
C ASN A 268 -37.13 0.49 -20.59
N GLN A 269 -36.80 0.38 -21.88
CA GLN A 269 -36.94 1.46 -22.85
C GLN A 269 -38.38 1.98 -22.98
N ALA A 270 -39.37 1.08 -23.03
CA ALA A 270 -40.77 1.48 -23.22
C ALA A 270 -41.27 2.35 -22.06
N ALA A 271 -40.96 1.96 -20.82
CA ALA A 271 -41.31 2.75 -19.64
C ALA A 271 -40.58 4.10 -19.60
N ALA A 272 -39.31 4.14 -20.02
CA ALA A 272 -38.56 5.39 -20.09
C ALA A 272 -39.09 6.34 -21.18
N GLN A 273 -39.44 5.81 -22.35
CA GLN A 273 -39.99 6.59 -23.47
C GLN A 273 -41.40 7.09 -23.17
N ASP A 274 -42.25 6.30 -22.51
CA ASP A 274 -43.55 6.75 -22.02
C ASP A 274 -43.41 7.92 -21.04
N ALA A 275 -42.48 7.81 -20.08
CA ALA A 275 -42.21 8.90 -19.15
C ALA A 275 -41.71 10.16 -19.86
N VAL A 276 -40.80 10.03 -20.84
CA VAL A 276 -40.32 11.17 -21.65
C VAL A 276 -41.44 11.80 -22.47
N ALA A 277 -42.31 11.01 -23.11
CA ALA A 277 -43.44 11.53 -23.88
C ALA A 277 -44.40 12.32 -22.97
N ARG A 278 -44.73 11.79 -21.78
CA ARG A 278 -45.53 12.54 -20.79
C ARG A 278 -44.82 13.80 -20.32
N LEU A 279 -43.50 13.75 -20.14
CA LEU A 279 -42.69 14.89 -19.72
C LEU A 279 -42.71 16.03 -20.76
N GLN A 280 -42.73 15.71 -22.06
CA GLN A 280 -42.81 16.70 -23.15
C GLN A 280 -44.10 17.52 -23.15
N GLU A 281 -45.18 16.98 -22.57
CA GLU A 281 -46.49 17.66 -22.47
C GLU A 281 -46.64 18.47 -21.18
N ARG A 282 -45.62 18.49 -20.30
CA ARG A 282 -45.70 19.20 -19.01
C ARG A 282 -45.16 20.62 -19.10
N ALA A 283 -45.74 21.49 -18.27
CA ALA A 283 -45.13 22.76 -17.91
C ALA A 283 -44.11 22.54 -16.79
N PHE A 284 -42.98 23.23 -16.86
CA PHE A 284 -41.89 23.12 -15.89
C PHE A 284 -41.85 24.37 -15.04
N SER A 285 -41.79 24.19 -13.72
CA SER A 285 -41.62 25.30 -12.78
C SER A 285 -40.64 24.96 -11.68
N VAL A 286 -39.84 25.94 -11.28
CA VAL A 286 -38.90 25.77 -10.17
C VAL A 286 -39.69 25.66 -8.86
N LYS A 287 -39.68 24.47 -8.27
CA LYS A 287 -40.38 24.14 -7.02
C LYS A 287 -39.58 24.55 -5.79
N ASP A 288 -38.27 24.31 -5.82
CA ASP A 288 -37.39 24.56 -4.69
C ASP A 288 -35.97 24.90 -5.15
N ARG A 289 -35.30 25.74 -4.36
CA ARG A 289 -33.87 26.01 -4.48
C ARG A 289 -33.23 25.95 -3.10
N ALA A 290 -32.31 25.01 -2.95
CA ALA A 290 -31.54 24.84 -1.73
C ALA A 290 -30.07 25.19 -1.95
N ASP A 291 -29.65 26.32 -1.38
CA ASP A 291 -28.25 26.75 -1.34
C ASP A 291 -27.65 26.41 0.04
N ARG A 292 -26.62 25.57 0.05
CA ARG A 292 -25.96 25.10 1.28
C ARG A 292 -24.46 25.34 1.22
N LYS A 293 -23.92 25.95 2.28
CA LYS A 293 -22.47 26.01 2.48
C LYS A 293 -21.97 24.61 2.83
N THR A 294 -21.08 24.07 2.01
CA THR A 294 -20.45 22.76 2.23
C THR A 294 -18.93 22.91 2.27
N THR A 295 -18.25 21.96 2.90
CA THR A 295 -16.81 22.05 3.12
C THR A 295 -16.12 20.72 2.84
N ALA A 296 -14.91 20.75 2.31
CA ALA A 296 -14.06 19.58 2.15
C ALA A 296 -12.79 19.73 2.99
N ARG A 297 -12.48 18.73 3.83
CA ARG A 297 -11.27 18.72 4.65
C ARG A 297 -10.10 18.10 3.89
N PRO A 298 -8.86 18.55 4.12
CA PRO A 298 -7.69 17.88 3.56
C PRO A 298 -7.56 16.46 4.13
N GLY A 299 -7.03 15.55 3.31
CA GLY A 299 -6.65 14.21 3.77
C GLY A 299 -5.40 14.23 4.67
N PRO A 300 -5.12 13.13 5.40
CA PRO A 300 -3.91 12.99 6.21
C PRO A 300 -2.63 13.03 5.38
N PRO A 301 -1.44 13.25 5.99
CA PRO A 301 -0.17 12.98 5.33
C PRO A 301 -0.08 11.50 4.93
N PHE A 302 0.80 11.17 3.99
CA PHE A 302 0.84 9.82 3.45
C PHE A 302 1.40 8.81 4.46
N ILE A 303 0.78 7.65 4.51
CA ILE A 303 1.37 6.37 4.93
C ILE A 303 1.71 5.53 3.69
N THR A 304 2.39 4.39 3.86
CA THR A 304 2.82 3.54 2.74
C THR A 304 1.67 3.14 1.82
N SER A 305 0.55 2.70 2.37
CA SER A 305 -0.61 2.26 1.57
C SER A 305 -1.24 3.42 0.79
N THR A 306 -1.40 4.59 1.41
CA THR A 306 -2.01 5.77 0.78
C THR A 306 -1.09 6.40 -0.26
N LEU A 307 0.24 6.36 -0.05
CA LEU A 307 1.22 6.78 -1.06
C LEU A 307 1.15 5.89 -2.30
N GLN A 308 1.13 4.57 -2.10
CA GLN A 308 1.00 3.60 -3.19
C GLN A 308 -0.30 3.80 -3.98
N GLN A 309 -1.41 4.07 -3.28
CA GLN A 309 -2.69 4.38 -3.92
C GLN A 309 -2.62 5.67 -4.74
N ALA A 310 -2.15 6.77 -4.14
CA ALA A 310 -2.07 8.06 -4.81
C ALA A 310 -1.11 8.04 -6.01
N ALA A 311 0.05 7.38 -5.88
CA ALA A 311 1.02 7.24 -6.98
C ALA A 311 0.44 6.39 -8.12
N SER A 312 -0.34 5.37 -7.82
CA SER A 312 -0.99 4.55 -8.85
C SER A 312 -2.06 5.33 -9.61
N THR A 313 -2.92 6.08 -8.90
CA THR A 313 -4.03 6.82 -9.51
C THR A 313 -3.56 8.09 -10.23
N ARG A 314 -2.62 8.84 -9.64
CA ARG A 314 -2.21 10.15 -10.15
C ARG A 314 -0.99 10.10 -11.07
N LEU A 315 -0.07 9.16 -10.83
CA LEU A 315 1.19 9.07 -11.59
C LEU A 315 1.26 7.85 -12.51
N GLY A 316 0.32 6.90 -12.37
CA GLY A 316 0.33 5.64 -13.11
C GLY A 316 1.36 4.64 -12.62
N PHE A 317 2.03 4.87 -11.48
CA PHE A 317 3.10 4.00 -10.99
C PHE A 317 2.56 2.67 -10.43
N SER A 318 3.33 1.60 -10.59
CA SER A 318 3.10 0.35 -9.85
C SER A 318 3.53 0.51 -8.39
N VAL A 319 3.07 -0.37 -7.51
CA VAL A 319 3.46 -0.33 -6.10
C VAL A 319 4.96 -0.55 -5.94
N ARG A 320 5.54 -1.45 -6.76
CA ARG A 320 6.98 -1.70 -6.79
C ARG A 320 7.76 -0.46 -7.20
N LYS A 321 7.37 0.18 -8.31
CA LYS A 321 8.03 1.39 -8.82
C LYS A 321 7.98 2.51 -7.77
N THR A 322 6.81 2.71 -7.15
CA THR A 322 6.60 3.70 -6.08
C THR A 322 7.57 3.49 -4.93
N MET A 323 7.66 2.26 -4.41
CA MET A 323 8.55 1.98 -3.27
C MET A 323 10.03 2.05 -3.62
N THR A 324 10.43 1.65 -4.84
CA THR A 324 11.82 1.82 -5.29
C THR A 324 12.23 3.29 -5.34
N ILE A 325 11.35 4.16 -5.84
CA ILE A 325 11.63 5.60 -5.90
C ILE A 325 11.61 6.20 -4.49
N ALA A 326 10.63 5.85 -3.66
CA ALA A 326 10.55 6.32 -2.28
C ALA A 326 11.78 5.94 -1.45
N GLN A 327 12.29 4.71 -1.60
CA GLN A 327 13.55 4.28 -0.98
C GLN A 327 14.70 5.21 -1.37
N ARG A 328 14.86 5.51 -2.66
CA ARG A 328 15.92 6.42 -3.14
C ARG A 328 15.78 7.83 -2.57
N LEU A 329 14.54 8.35 -2.51
CA LEU A 329 14.27 9.66 -1.91
C LEU A 329 14.63 9.69 -0.42
N TYR A 330 14.28 8.64 0.33
CA TYR A 330 14.63 8.51 1.74
C TYR A 330 16.14 8.39 1.96
N GLU A 331 16.83 7.52 1.22
CA GLU A 331 18.28 7.31 1.33
C GLU A 331 19.11 8.55 0.92
N ALA A 332 18.55 9.37 0.04
CA ALA A 332 19.10 10.67 -0.32
C ALA A 332 18.75 11.79 0.68
N GLY A 333 17.91 11.50 1.67
CA GLY A 333 17.53 12.42 2.74
C GLY A 333 16.42 13.41 2.38
N TYR A 334 15.61 13.16 1.35
CA TYR A 334 14.53 14.06 0.90
C TYR A 334 13.17 13.81 1.54
N ILE A 335 12.91 12.57 1.97
CA ILE A 335 11.67 12.22 2.65
C ILE A 335 11.96 11.42 3.92
N THR A 336 10.99 11.39 4.83
CA THR A 336 10.97 10.46 5.97
C THR A 336 10.79 9.03 5.49
N TYR A 337 10.96 8.08 6.41
CA TYR A 337 10.92 6.65 6.11
C TYR A 337 9.60 6.22 5.46
N MET A 338 9.71 5.55 4.32
CA MET A 338 8.56 5.24 3.45
C MET A 338 7.77 3.98 3.84
N ARG A 339 8.21 3.22 4.85
CA ARG A 339 7.49 2.04 5.37
C ARG A 339 6.89 2.37 6.74
N THR A 340 5.71 2.97 6.70
CA THR A 340 5.01 3.51 7.87
C THR A 340 3.51 3.33 7.68
N ASP A 341 2.83 3.04 8.78
CA ASP A 341 1.37 3.06 8.93
C ASP A 341 0.91 4.20 9.86
N SER A 342 1.83 5.08 10.27
CA SER A 342 1.60 6.22 11.13
C SER A 342 1.37 7.50 10.33
N THR A 343 0.29 8.22 10.65
CA THR A 343 0.01 9.57 10.12
C THR A 343 0.58 10.67 11.02
N ASN A 344 1.31 10.31 12.08
CA ASN A 344 1.94 11.26 12.99
C ASN A 344 2.96 12.14 12.26
N VAL A 345 3.14 13.38 12.73
CA VAL A 345 4.12 14.33 12.21
C VAL A 345 4.81 15.00 13.40
N ALA A 346 6.13 15.09 13.36
CA ALA A 346 6.93 15.70 14.41
C ALA A 346 6.56 17.19 14.59
N PRO A 347 6.53 17.72 15.83
CA PRO A 347 6.10 19.10 16.11
C PRO A 347 6.86 20.16 15.30
N GLU A 348 8.16 19.99 15.11
CA GLU A 348 9.02 20.87 14.33
C GLU A 348 8.64 20.88 12.84
N ALA A 349 8.25 19.72 12.29
CA ALA A 349 7.80 19.62 10.90
C ALA A 349 6.40 20.23 10.72
N VAL A 350 5.51 20.07 11.71
CA VAL A 350 4.22 20.77 11.76
C VAL A 350 4.41 22.28 11.80
N ALA A 351 5.33 22.78 12.63
CA ALA A 351 5.64 24.20 12.71
C ALA A 351 6.19 24.73 11.37
N ALA A 352 7.14 24.00 10.76
CA ALA A 352 7.73 24.37 9.47
C ALA A 352 6.69 24.45 8.34
N VAL A 353 5.82 23.46 8.20
CA VAL A 353 4.80 23.47 7.14
C VAL A 353 3.73 24.53 7.36
N ARG A 354 3.38 24.82 8.62
CA ARG A 354 2.45 25.92 8.95
C ARG A 354 3.06 27.28 8.64
N ALA A 355 4.35 27.48 8.94
CA ALA A 355 5.07 28.69 8.56
C ALA A 355 5.11 28.85 7.03
N HIS A 356 5.41 27.77 6.30
CA HIS A 356 5.38 27.76 4.84
C HIS A 356 3.98 28.11 4.28
N VAL A 357 2.91 27.56 4.87
CA VAL A 357 1.53 27.89 4.48
C VAL A 357 1.22 29.38 4.70
N ALA A 358 1.63 29.92 5.86
CA ALA A 358 1.43 31.33 6.20
C ALA A 358 2.13 32.27 5.21
N ASP A 359 3.38 31.94 4.86
CA ASP A 359 4.25 32.73 3.99
C ASP A 359 3.80 32.68 2.52
N GLN A 360 3.55 31.47 1.99
CA GLN A 360 3.30 31.28 0.56
C GLN A 360 1.83 31.45 0.15
N PHE A 361 0.88 31.19 1.06
CA PHE A 361 -0.56 31.23 0.75
C PHE A 361 -1.32 32.30 1.56
N GLY A 362 -0.76 32.75 2.69
CA GLY A 362 -1.36 33.77 3.54
C GLY A 362 -2.26 33.22 4.66
N LYS A 363 -2.59 34.08 5.63
CA LYS A 363 -3.27 33.72 6.89
C LYS A 363 -4.59 32.96 6.70
N ARG A 364 -5.37 33.26 5.65
CA ARG A 364 -6.66 32.58 5.40
C ARG A 364 -6.50 31.08 5.12
N TYR A 365 -5.36 30.65 4.60
CA TYR A 365 -5.07 29.24 4.31
C TYR A 365 -4.49 28.49 5.52
N LEU A 366 -4.18 29.19 6.61
CA LEU A 366 -3.61 28.60 7.81
C LEU A 366 -4.70 28.40 8.89
N PRO A 367 -5.04 27.16 9.26
CA PRO A 367 -5.93 26.89 10.38
C PRO A 367 -5.37 27.45 11.69
N ALA A 368 -6.24 27.90 12.60
CA ALA A 368 -5.86 28.49 13.89
C ALA A 368 -4.98 27.54 14.73
N SER A 369 -5.34 26.26 14.79
CA SER A 369 -4.56 25.20 15.45
C SER A 369 -3.97 24.22 14.43
N PRO A 370 -2.86 23.54 14.77
CA PRO A 370 -2.36 22.42 13.97
C PRO A 370 -3.42 21.33 13.77
N ARG A 371 -3.40 20.68 12.61
CA ARG A 371 -4.24 19.51 12.35
C ARG A 371 -3.51 18.25 12.81
N VAL A 372 -4.18 17.47 13.64
CA VAL A 372 -3.69 16.16 14.11
C VAL A 372 -4.52 15.07 13.44
N PHE A 373 -3.84 14.04 12.95
CA PHE A 373 -4.48 12.89 12.31
C PHE A 373 -4.26 11.66 13.18
N ALA A 374 -5.32 10.89 13.40
CA ALA A 374 -5.23 9.66 14.19
C ALA A 374 -4.47 8.58 13.41
N SER A 375 -3.59 7.87 14.12
CA SER A 375 -3.00 6.62 13.65
C SER A 375 -3.81 5.44 14.20
N LYS A 376 -3.70 4.26 13.56
CA LYS A 376 -4.31 3.03 14.09
C LYS A 376 -3.63 2.66 15.41
N SER A 377 -4.37 2.05 16.34
CA SER A 377 -3.82 1.56 17.62
C SER A 377 -2.72 0.51 17.46
N THR A 378 -2.65 -0.15 16.29
CA THR A 378 -1.62 -1.14 15.94
C THR A 378 -0.45 -0.55 15.15
N ALA A 379 -0.45 0.77 14.90
CA ALA A 379 0.63 1.41 14.15
C ALA A 379 1.92 1.39 14.97
N GLN A 380 3.06 1.23 14.30
CA GLN A 380 4.35 1.27 14.99
C GLN A 380 4.63 2.73 15.38
N GLU A 381 4.34 3.10 16.64
CA GLU A 381 4.30 4.49 17.14
C GLU A 381 5.62 5.28 16.95
N ALA A 382 6.75 4.58 16.79
CA ALA A 382 8.05 5.19 16.50
C ALA A 382 8.18 5.75 15.07
N HIS A 383 7.20 5.52 14.19
CA HIS A 383 7.25 5.95 12.80
C HIS A 383 6.48 7.25 12.60
N GLU A 384 7.01 8.09 11.70
CA GLU A 384 6.33 9.29 11.22
C GLU A 384 5.62 9.00 9.89
N ALA A 385 4.69 9.86 9.49
CA ALA A 385 4.15 9.89 8.14
C ALA A 385 5.25 10.14 7.09
N ILE A 386 4.97 9.73 5.86
CA ILE A 386 5.81 10.00 4.69
C ILE A 386 5.62 11.46 4.29
N ARG A 387 6.64 12.28 4.54
CA ARG A 387 6.68 13.71 4.24
C ARG A 387 8.07 14.14 3.77
N PRO A 388 8.21 15.33 3.19
CA PRO A 388 9.52 15.94 2.96
C PRO A 388 10.28 16.16 4.26
N THR A 389 11.60 15.98 4.22
CA THR A 389 12.51 16.37 5.31
C THR A 389 12.76 17.88 5.32
N ASP A 390 12.70 18.52 4.14
CA ASP A 390 12.80 19.96 3.92
C ASP A 390 11.73 20.39 2.91
N LEU A 391 11.04 21.50 3.19
CA LEU A 391 10.00 22.07 2.32
C LEU A 391 10.57 22.86 1.13
N ASN A 392 11.86 23.22 1.14
CA ASN A 392 12.53 23.95 0.07
C ASN A 392 12.68 23.16 -1.24
N GLY A 393 12.34 21.86 -1.24
CA GLY A 393 12.33 21.01 -2.43
C GLY A 393 13.58 20.15 -2.60
N ILE A 394 13.63 19.40 -3.71
CA ILE A 394 14.79 18.59 -4.08
C ILE A 394 15.78 19.44 -4.90
N PRO A 395 17.09 19.44 -4.59
CA PRO A 395 18.11 20.12 -5.40
C PRO A 395 18.13 19.65 -6.86
N GLY A 396 18.47 20.55 -7.78
CA GLY A 396 18.37 20.32 -9.24
C GLY A 396 19.07 19.07 -9.77
N SER A 397 20.19 18.65 -9.18
CA SER A 397 20.91 17.43 -9.59
C SER A 397 20.20 16.12 -9.20
N ALA A 398 19.43 16.12 -8.10
CA ALA A 398 18.58 14.99 -7.72
C ALA A 398 17.19 15.05 -8.38
N ALA A 399 16.80 16.22 -8.90
CA ALA A 399 15.59 16.43 -9.68
C ALA A 399 15.69 15.96 -11.14
N ALA A 400 16.85 15.46 -11.59
CA ALA A 400 17.07 14.96 -12.95
C ALA A 400 16.29 13.67 -13.27
N ASP A 401 15.91 12.88 -12.26
CA ASP A 401 14.96 11.77 -12.40
C ASP A 401 13.52 12.30 -12.34
N GLY A 402 12.87 12.38 -13.51
CA GLY A 402 11.52 12.92 -13.65
C GLY A 402 10.47 12.18 -12.81
N ASP A 403 10.61 10.87 -12.62
CA ASP A 403 9.65 10.09 -11.82
C ASP A 403 9.89 10.27 -10.32
N ALA A 404 11.16 10.42 -9.89
CA ALA A 404 11.49 10.78 -8.52
C ALA A 404 10.93 12.16 -8.15
N ARG A 405 11.07 13.14 -9.04
CA ARG A 405 10.51 14.48 -8.85
C ARG A 405 8.98 14.44 -8.75
N ARG A 406 8.31 13.67 -9.61
CA ARG A 406 6.84 13.51 -9.58
C ARG A 406 6.36 12.85 -8.28
N LEU A 407 7.06 11.83 -7.78
CA LEU A 407 6.68 11.19 -6.52
C LEU A 407 6.92 12.12 -5.32
N TYR A 408 8.02 12.85 -5.31
CA TYR A 408 8.29 13.85 -4.27
C TYR A 408 7.26 14.98 -4.29
N ASP A 409 6.94 15.55 -5.45
CA ASP A 409 5.92 16.60 -5.58
C ASP A 409 4.56 16.12 -5.07
N LEU A 410 4.20 14.86 -5.35
CA LEU A 410 3.00 14.24 -4.77
C LEU A 410 3.04 14.22 -3.23
N ILE A 411 4.14 13.76 -2.65
CA ILE A 411 4.36 13.70 -1.19
C ILE A 411 4.31 15.11 -0.57
N TRP A 412 5.02 16.05 -1.17
CA TRP A 412 5.11 17.44 -0.73
C TRP A 412 3.74 18.12 -0.74
N ARG A 413 2.99 18.00 -1.85
CA ARG A 413 1.65 18.62 -1.95
C ARG A 413 0.68 18.06 -0.92
N GLN A 414 0.71 16.76 -0.69
CA GLN A 414 -0.15 16.15 0.33
C GLN A 414 0.23 16.61 1.75
N PHE A 415 1.53 16.72 2.04
CA PHE A 415 2.01 17.20 3.33
C PHE A 415 1.64 18.67 3.60
N VAL A 416 1.80 19.55 2.60
CA VAL A 416 1.38 20.95 2.73
C VAL A 416 -0.14 21.04 2.88
N ALA A 417 -0.89 20.35 2.00
CA ALA A 417 -2.35 20.33 2.04
C ALA A 417 -2.91 19.87 3.39
N CYS A 418 -2.30 18.87 4.04
CA CYS A 418 -2.82 18.31 5.28
C CYS A 418 -2.83 19.31 6.45
N GLN A 419 -2.06 20.41 6.38
CA GLN A 419 -2.05 21.49 7.37
C GLN A 419 -2.74 22.78 6.90
N MET A 420 -3.35 22.79 5.70
CA MET A 420 -4.09 23.95 5.18
C MET A 420 -5.55 24.00 5.67
N ALA A 421 -6.18 25.16 5.47
CA ALA A 421 -7.61 25.37 5.68
C ALA A 421 -8.46 24.47 4.76
N GLN A 422 -9.67 24.16 5.22
CA GLN A 422 -10.62 23.37 4.42
C GLN A 422 -11.10 24.18 3.21
N ALA A 423 -11.46 23.49 2.13
CA ALA A 423 -12.12 24.13 1.00
C ALA A 423 -13.59 24.37 1.33
N GLU A 424 -14.14 25.49 0.86
CA GLU A 424 -15.52 25.90 1.08
C GLU A 424 -16.23 26.06 -0.26
N TYR A 425 -17.45 25.55 -0.32
CA TYR A 425 -18.29 25.55 -1.52
C TYR A 425 -19.69 26.05 -1.17
N LEU A 426 -20.33 26.66 -2.16
CA LEU A 426 -21.77 26.85 -2.17
C LEU A 426 -22.36 25.76 -3.06
N SER A 427 -23.03 24.78 -2.45
CA SER A 427 -23.74 23.72 -3.16
C SER A 427 -25.17 24.16 -3.41
N THR A 428 -25.59 24.14 -4.66
CA THR A 428 -26.92 24.52 -5.10
C THR A 428 -27.64 23.28 -5.61
N THR A 429 -28.85 23.05 -5.12
CA THR A 429 -29.78 22.06 -5.68
C THR A 429 -31.03 22.80 -6.12
N VAL A 430 -31.36 22.72 -7.41
CA VAL A 430 -32.60 23.24 -7.97
C VAL A 430 -33.51 22.07 -8.29
N THR A 431 -34.73 22.13 -7.75
CA THR A 431 -35.76 21.13 -7.96
C THR A 431 -36.86 21.73 -8.83
N VAL A 432 -37.18 21.08 -9.94
CA VAL A 432 -38.22 21.48 -10.89
C VAL A 432 -39.38 20.50 -10.78
N ALA A 433 -40.60 21.02 -10.73
CA ALA A 433 -41.82 20.24 -10.84
C ALA A 433 -42.35 20.27 -12.27
N ALA A 434 -42.77 19.09 -12.76
CA ALA A 434 -43.41 18.92 -14.06
C ALA A 434 -44.52 17.86 -13.94
N GLY A 435 -45.74 18.29 -13.60
CA GLY A 435 -46.84 17.38 -13.31
C GLY A 435 -46.50 16.42 -12.17
N GLU A 436 -46.49 15.12 -12.47
CA GLU A 436 -46.12 14.03 -11.58
C GLU A 436 -44.61 13.88 -11.34
N PHE A 437 -43.78 14.54 -12.15
CA PHE A 437 -42.32 14.39 -12.14
C PHE A 437 -41.65 15.45 -11.27
N GLU A 438 -40.56 15.04 -10.61
CA GLU A 438 -39.61 15.92 -9.94
C GLU A 438 -38.25 15.76 -10.60
N LEU A 439 -37.70 16.87 -11.10
CA LEU A 439 -36.39 16.91 -11.74
C LEU A 439 -35.41 17.70 -10.88
N VAL A 440 -34.14 17.32 -10.89
CA VAL A 440 -33.10 17.95 -10.08
C VAL A 440 -31.88 18.29 -10.92
N ARG A 441 -31.37 19.50 -10.72
CA ARG A 441 -30.01 19.91 -11.09
C ARG A 441 -29.21 20.21 -9.83
N ARG A 442 -28.03 19.62 -9.74
CA ARG A 442 -27.05 19.93 -8.70
C ARG A 442 -25.85 20.64 -9.31
N GLY A 443 -25.23 21.49 -8.51
CA GLY A 443 -23.97 22.11 -8.84
C GLY A 443 -23.30 22.68 -7.60
N ARG A 444 -22.05 23.08 -7.74
CA ARG A 444 -21.32 23.74 -6.65
C ARG A 444 -20.37 24.79 -7.18
N ILE A 445 -20.22 25.87 -6.42
CA ILE A 445 -19.28 26.94 -6.72
C ILE A 445 -18.24 27.00 -5.60
N VAL A 446 -16.96 27.09 -5.97
CA VAL A 446 -15.86 27.28 -5.01
C VAL A 446 -15.98 28.67 -4.40
N GLN A 447 -16.18 28.74 -3.09
CA GLN A 447 -16.15 29.99 -2.31
C GLN A 447 -14.74 30.25 -1.75
N PHE A 448 -14.03 29.17 -1.43
CA PHE A 448 -12.65 29.18 -0.99
C PHE A 448 -11.99 27.85 -1.37
N ASP A 449 -10.90 27.90 -2.12
CA ASP A 449 -10.18 26.71 -2.61
C ASP A 449 -9.39 26.01 -1.48
N GLY A 450 -9.00 26.72 -0.42
CA GLY A 450 -8.35 26.15 0.76
C GLY A 450 -7.17 25.25 0.40
N PHE A 451 -7.12 24.05 0.99
CA PHE A 451 -6.08 23.06 0.69
C PHE A 451 -6.02 22.60 -0.78
N THR A 452 -7.10 22.76 -1.55
CA THR A 452 -7.09 22.30 -2.95
C THR A 452 -6.19 23.17 -3.83
N ARG A 453 -5.87 24.39 -3.39
CA ARG A 453 -4.95 25.31 -4.08
C ARG A 453 -3.54 24.74 -4.31
N VAL A 454 -3.02 23.94 -3.37
CA VAL A 454 -1.69 23.32 -3.51
C VAL A 454 -1.75 21.98 -4.25
N LEU A 455 -2.93 21.39 -4.42
CA LEU A 455 -3.09 20.13 -5.12
C LEU A 455 -3.17 20.35 -6.64
N ALA A 456 -2.84 19.32 -7.42
CA ALA A 456 -3.05 19.36 -8.87
C ALA A 456 -4.56 19.51 -9.17
N PRO A 457 -4.96 20.34 -10.15
CA PRO A 457 -6.34 20.47 -10.57
C PRO A 457 -6.89 19.10 -11.00
N VAL A 458 -8.04 18.73 -10.46
CA VAL A 458 -8.79 17.55 -10.94
C VAL A 458 -9.83 18.04 -11.93
N SER A 459 -10.07 17.27 -13.00
CA SER A 459 -11.15 17.54 -13.94
C SER A 459 -12.48 17.68 -13.18
N ARG A 460 -13.19 18.79 -13.39
CA ARG A 460 -14.51 19.01 -12.78
C ARG A 460 -15.51 18.05 -13.43
N SER A 461 -16.28 17.33 -12.61
CA SER A 461 -17.46 16.60 -13.09
C SER A 461 -18.62 17.56 -13.33
N ASP A 462 -19.66 17.13 -14.06
CA ASP A 462 -20.83 17.98 -14.34
C ASP A 462 -21.55 18.48 -13.08
N ASP A 463 -21.56 17.68 -12.01
CA ASP A 463 -22.07 18.07 -10.68
C ASP A 463 -21.23 19.17 -9.99
N GLU A 464 -20.07 19.52 -10.56
CA GLU A 464 -19.22 20.63 -10.11
C GLU A 464 -19.38 21.90 -10.93
N SER A 465 -20.25 21.89 -11.94
CA SER A 465 -20.56 23.08 -12.72
C SER A 465 -21.51 24.00 -11.94
N PRO A 466 -21.36 25.32 -12.04
CA PRO A 466 -22.31 26.28 -11.46
C PRO A 466 -23.73 26.01 -11.96
N VAL A 467 -24.72 26.11 -11.07
CA VAL A 467 -26.14 26.15 -11.48
C VAL A 467 -26.51 27.61 -11.73
N PRO A 468 -27.18 27.93 -12.85
CA PRO A 468 -27.71 29.27 -13.08
C PRO A 468 -28.67 29.73 -11.97
N ASP A 469 -28.93 31.03 -11.92
CA ASP A 469 -29.66 31.67 -10.81
C ASP A 469 -31.19 31.52 -10.92
N PHE A 470 -31.69 30.28 -10.92
CA PHE A 470 -33.13 30.00 -10.97
C PHE A 470 -33.81 30.43 -9.66
N ALA A 471 -34.92 31.17 -9.75
CA ALA A 471 -35.76 31.55 -8.62
C ALA A 471 -36.95 30.59 -8.46
N ILE A 472 -37.44 30.43 -7.22
CA ILE A 472 -38.65 29.63 -6.96
C ILE A 472 -39.83 30.27 -7.69
N GLY A 473 -40.57 29.46 -8.44
CA GLY A 473 -41.69 29.90 -9.28
C GLY A 473 -41.31 30.24 -10.72
N ASP A 474 -40.02 30.28 -11.09
CA ASP A 474 -39.62 30.50 -12.49
C ASP A 474 -40.26 29.45 -13.40
N ALA A 475 -40.89 29.92 -14.48
CA ALA A 475 -41.35 29.08 -15.58
C ALA A 475 -40.18 28.72 -16.50
N LEU A 476 -40.10 27.46 -16.90
CA LEU A 476 -39.03 26.94 -17.74
C LEU A 476 -39.59 26.33 -19.03
N ASP A 477 -38.95 26.66 -20.15
CA ASP A 477 -39.20 26.06 -21.46
C ASP A 477 -38.37 24.80 -21.63
N LEU A 478 -39.01 23.77 -22.19
CA LEU A 478 -38.36 22.54 -22.58
C LEU A 478 -37.61 22.73 -23.90
N ALA A 479 -36.30 22.47 -23.89
CA ALA A 479 -35.47 22.46 -25.09
C ALA A 479 -35.38 21.06 -25.71
N ASP A 480 -35.11 20.06 -24.89
CA ASP A 480 -34.95 18.67 -25.31
C ASP A 480 -35.20 17.71 -24.14
N THR A 481 -35.44 16.45 -24.44
CA THR A 481 -35.57 15.35 -23.46
C THR A 481 -34.76 14.15 -23.92
N GLU A 482 -34.08 13.49 -22.99
CA GLU A 482 -33.30 12.30 -23.28
C GLU A 482 -33.60 11.19 -22.28
N ALA A 483 -33.83 9.98 -22.78
CA ALA A 483 -33.80 8.77 -21.98
C ALA A 483 -32.45 8.07 -22.21
N VAL A 484 -31.70 7.84 -21.12
CA VAL A 484 -30.38 7.22 -21.17
C VAL A 484 -30.46 5.83 -20.55
N GLN A 485 -30.04 4.82 -21.33
CA GLN A 485 -29.97 3.44 -20.86
C GLN A 485 -28.72 3.24 -20.00
N HIS A 486 -28.91 2.56 -18.89
CA HIS A 486 -27.84 2.11 -18.01
C HIS A 486 -27.99 0.63 -17.68
N PHE A 487 -26.87 0.05 -17.27
CA PHE A 487 -26.84 -1.27 -16.67
C PHE A 487 -26.10 -1.19 -15.34
N THR A 488 -26.59 -1.93 -14.35
CA THR A 488 -25.81 -2.16 -13.14
C THR A 488 -24.49 -2.83 -13.52
N ARG A 489 -23.42 -2.48 -12.80
CA ARG A 489 -22.07 -2.97 -13.08
C ARG A 489 -21.62 -3.89 -11.96
N PRO A 490 -20.87 -4.96 -12.27
CA PRO A 490 -20.30 -5.80 -11.23
C PRO A 490 -19.27 -5.01 -10.40
N PRO A 491 -18.93 -5.50 -9.20
CA PRO A 491 -17.84 -4.93 -8.41
C PRO A 491 -16.55 -4.82 -9.24
N PRO A 492 -15.84 -3.68 -9.19
CA PRO A 492 -14.67 -3.48 -10.04
C PRO A 492 -13.54 -4.43 -9.64
N ARG A 493 -12.81 -4.96 -10.63
CA ARG A 493 -11.57 -5.70 -10.38
C ARG A 493 -10.57 -4.86 -9.59
N TYR A 494 -9.80 -5.52 -8.74
CA TYR A 494 -8.70 -4.86 -8.04
C TYR A 494 -7.60 -4.45 -9.04
N GLY A 495 -7.04 -3.26 -8.91
CA GLY A 495 -5.69 -2.96 -9.40
C GLY A 495 -4.70 -3.14 -8.26
N GLU A 496 -3.41 -2.89 -8.49
CA GLU A 496 -2.40 -2.97 -7.42
C GLU A 496 -2.77 -2.12 -6.20
N ALA A 497 -3.10 -0.84 -6.42
CA ALA A 497 -3.46 0.10 -5.36
C ALA A 497 -4.72 -0.31 -4.57
N SER A 498 -5.78 -0.75 -5.25
CA SER A 498 -7.00 -1.16 -4.55
C SER A 498 -6.85 -2.52 -3.85
N LEU A 499 -5.95 -3.40 -4.33
CA LEU A 499 -5.58 -4.60 -3.60
C LEU A 499 -4.79 -4.27 -2.33
N VAL A 500 -3.83 -3.33 -2.38
CA VAL A 500 -3.14 -2.83 -1.17
C VAL A 500 -4.14 -2.31 -0.14
N ARG A 501 -5.10 -1.48 -0.58
CA ARG A 501 -6.14 -0.94 0.28
C ARG A 501 -6.96 -2.05 0.93
N GLU A 502 -7.31 -3.09 0.18
CA GLU A 502 -8.10 -4.20 0.70
C GLU A 502 -7.29 -5.05 1.71
N LEU A 503 -6.02 -5.32 1.42
CA LEU A 503 -5.12 -6.05 2.33
C LEU A 503 -4.87 -5.26 3.62
N GLU A 504 -4.78 -3.93 3.54
CA GLU A 504 -4.69 -3.06 4.71
C GLU A 504 -6.00 -3.07 5.52
N LYS A 505 -7.15 -2.93 4.84
CA LYS A 505 -8.48 -2.91 5.47
C LYS A 505 -8.74 -4.19 6.28
N ARG A 506 -8.28 -5.33 5.76
CA ARG A 506 -8.42 -6.64 6.41
C ARG A 506 -7.32 -6.96 7.41
N GLY A 507 -6.35 -6.07 7.65
CA GLY A 507 -5.26 -6.31 8.61
C GLY A 507 -4.25 -7.37 8.17
N ILE A 508 -4.23 -7.76 6.89
CA ILE A 508 -3.40 -8.85 6.34
C ILE A 508 -2.03 -8.33 5.90
N GLY A 509 -2.00 -7.19 5.21
CA GLY A 509 -0.76 -6.59 4.72
C GLY A 509 -0.12 -5.66 5.75
N ARG A 510 1.20 -5.48 5.64
CA ARG A 510 1.99 -4.50 6.40
C ARG A 510 2.79 -3.63 5.41
N PRO A 511 3.24 -2.42 5.81
CA PRO A 511 4.05 -1.54 4.95
C PRO A 511 5.21 -2.23 4.23
N SER A 512 5.89 -3.16 4.90
CA SER A 512 7.01 -3.94 4.34
C SER A 512 6.59 -5.08 3.41
N THR A 513 5.33 -5.50 3.42
CA THR A 513 4.88 -6.74 2.76
C THR A 513 3.98 -6.52 1.55
N TYR A 514 3.36 -5.34 1.40
CA TYR A 514 2.48 -5.05 0.24
C TYR A 514 3.13 -5.37 -1.12
N VAL A 515 4.35 -4.87 -1.35
CA VAL A 515 5.07 -5.08 -2.62
C VAL A 515 5.47 -6.56 -2.81
N PRO A 516 6.10 -7.24 -1.83
CA PRO A 516 6.37 -8.67 -1.94
C PRO A 516 5.13 -9.52 -2.21
N ILE A 517 4.00 -9.25 -1.54
CA ILE A 517 2.75 -10.02 -1.73
C ILE A 517 2.28 -9.88 -3.19
N ILE A 518 2.09 -8.64 -3.66
CA ILE A 518 1.59 -8.33 -5.01
C ILE A 518 2.51 -8.91 -6.08
N SER A 519 3.82 -8.84 -5.86
CA SER A 519 4.80 -9.37 -6.79
C SER A 519 4.76 -10.90 -6.84
N THR A 520 4.72 -11.55 -5.68
CA THR A 520 4.77 -13.02 -5.60
C THR A 520 3.55 -13.67 -6.26
N ILE A 521 2.35 -13.14 -6.03
CA ILE A 521 1.13 -13.74 -6.59
C ILE A 521 1.09 -13.66 -8.13
N GLN A 522 1.74 -12.65 -8.71
CA GLN A 522 1.91 -12.49 -10.16
C GLN A 522 3.03 -13.40 -10.70
N GLU A 523 4.21 -13.37 -10.08
CA GLU A 523 5.38 -14.17 -10.50
C GLU A 523 5.09 -15.68 -10.44
N ARG A 524 4.19 -16.11 -9.55
CA ARG A 524 3.74 -17.50 -9.42
C ARG A 524 2.60 -17.87 -10.38
N GLY A 525 2.09 -16.92 -11.16
CA GLY A 525 1.03 -17.15 -12.15
C GLY A 525 -0.36 -17.40 -11.57
N TYR A 526 -0.62 -17.01 -10.31
CA TYR A 526 -1.96 -17.14 -9.71
C TYR A 526 -2.92 -16.05 -10.18
N VAL A 527 -2.38 -14.88 -10.48
CA VAL A 527 -3.12 -13.75 -11.00
C VAL A 527 -2.33 -13.11 -12.14
N THR A 528 -3.04 -12.45 -13.05
CA THR A 528 -2.45 -11.65 -14.12
C THR A 528 -2.97 -10.23 -14.08
N LEU A 529 -2.14 -9.28 -14.47
CA LEU A 529 -2.52 -7.87 -14.55
C LEU A 529 -2.81 -7.51 -16.01
N ARG A 530 -4.07 -7.23 -16.34
CA ARG A 530 -4.52 -6.77 -17.67
C ARG A 530 -5.15 -5.40 -17.53
N ASN A 531 -4.73 -4.42 -18.34
CA ASN A 531 -5.22 -3.03 -18.26
C ASN A 531 -5.23 -2.48 -16.82
N ARG A 532 -4.16 -2.77 -16.06
CA ARG A 532 -3.97 -2.38 -14.64
C ARG A 532 -5.01 -2.98 -13.67
N ARG A 533 -5.67 -4.08 -14.06
CA ARG A 533 -6.63 -4.82 -13.24
C ARG A 533 -6.22 -6.29 -13.12
N PHE A 534 -6.33 -6.83 -11.92
CA PHE A 534 -6.06 -8.23 -11.62
C PHE A 534 -7.19 -9.11 -12.11
N HIS A 535 -6.83 -10.18 -12.78
CA HIS A 535 -7.68 -11.32 -13.09
C HIS A 535 -7.13 -12.54 -12.37
N ALA A 536 -8.02 -13.33 -11.76
CA ALA A 536 -7.64 -14.64 -11.26
C ALA A 536 -7.36 -15.59 -12.43
N GLU A 537 -6.24 -16.29 -12.37
CA GLU A 537 -5.94 -17.37 -13.32
C GLU A 537 -6.59 -18.68 -12.83
N ARG A 538 -6.89 -19.60 -13.75
CA ARG A 538 -7.54 -20.88 -13.40
C ARG A 538 -6.75 -21.68 -12.35
N ILE A 539 -5.43 -21.58 -12.37
CA ILE A 539 -4.57 -22.21 -11.37
C ILE A 539 -4.68 -21.54 -9.99
N GLY A 540 -4.89 -20.22 -9.95
CA GLY A 540 -5.14 -19.48 -8.70
C GLY A 540 -6.46 -19.88 -8.06
N GLU A 541 -7.51 -20.06 -8.87
CA GLU A 541 -8.81 -20.57 -8.41
C GLU A 541 -8.67 -21.98 -7.86
N LEU A 542 -8.05 -22.90 -8.61
CA LEU A 542 -7.89 -24.29 -8.20
C LEU A 542 -7.07 -24.43 -6.90
N VAL A 543 -5.99 -23.67 -6.75
CA VAL A 543 -5.19 -23.67 -5.53
C VAL A 543 -6.00 -23.09 -4.36
N THR A 544 -6.75 -22.02 -4.60
CA THR A 544 -7.61 -21.41 -3.57
C THR A 544 -8.65 -22.41 -3.07
N ASP A 545 -9.35 -23.10 -3.97
CA ASP A 545 -10.37 -24.08 -3.61
C ASP A 545 -9.78 -25.24 -2.80
N ARG A 546 -8.65 -25.80 -3.24
CA ARG A 546 -7.99 -26.91 -2.54
C ARG A 546 -7.52 -26.51 -1.14
N LEU A 547 -7.04 -25.28 -0.98
CA LEU A 547 -6.63 -24.78 0.32
C LEU A 547 -7.83 -24.49 1.22
N ILE A 548 -8.94 -23.94 0.70
CA ILE A 548 -10.17 -23.71 1.48
C ILE A 548 -10.78 -25.04 1.94
N GLU A 549 -10.84 -26.05 1.06
CA GLU A 549 -11.41 -27.36 1.38
C GLU A 549 -10.65 -28.09 2.50
N ASN A 550 -9.32 -27.93 2.59
CA ASN A 550 -8.46 -28.75 3.46
C ASN A 550 -7.80 -27.97 4.60
N TYR A 551 -7.77 -26.63 4.54
CA TYR A 551 -7.03 -25.75 5.46
C TYR A 551 -7.79 -24.43 5.69
N GLN A 552 -9.04 -24.53 6.15
CA GLN A 552 -9.92 -23.38 6.36
C GLN A 552 -9.27 -22.29 7.24
N ASP A 553 -8.70 -22.68 8.38
CA ASP A 553 -8.07 -21.75 9.32
C ASP A 553 -6.91 -20.96 8.69
N LEU A 554 -6.09 -21.61 7.85
CA LEU A 554 -4.93 -20.95 7.24
C LEU A 554 -5.34 -19.88 6.22
N LEU A 555 -6.47 -20.06 5.53
CA LEU A 555 -6.99 -19.11 4.56
C LEU A 555 -8.01 -18.15 5.13
N ASP A 556 -8.33 -18.27 6.41
CA ASP A 556 -9.23 -17.36 7.08
C ASP A 556 -8.58 -15.96 7.20
N PHE A 557 -9.39 -14.93 6.91
CA PHE A 557 -8.91 -13.55 6.92
C PHE A 557 -8.59 -13.09 8.35
N SER A 558 -9.40 -13.48 9.33
CA SER A 558 -9.17 -13.12 10.74
C SER A 558 -7.96 -13.85 11.31
N PHE A 559 -7.77 -15.14 11.03
CA PHE A 559 -6.57 -15.87 11.46
C PHE A 559 -5.27 -15.17 11.02
N THR A 560 -5.22 -14.74 9.75
CA THR A 560 -4.05 -14.03 9.24
C THR A 560 -3.88 -12.66 9.89
N ALA A 561 -4.96 -11.92 10.12
CA ALA A 561 -4.91 -10.60 10.76
C ALA A 561 -4.48 -10.68 12.23
N ASP A 562 -5.06 -11.59 13.00
CA ASP A 562 -4.80 -11.80 14.42
C ASP A 562 -3.35 -12.21 14.65
N MET A 563 -2.85 -13.10 13.79
CA MET A 563 -1.48 -13.55 13.89
C MET A 563 -0.49 -12.44 13.47
N GLU A 564 -0.83 -11.60 12.50
CA GLU A 564 -0.03 -10.39 12.21
C GLU A 564 -0.12 -9.33 13.32
N ALA A 565 -1.15 -9.38 14.18
CA ALA A 565 -1.24 -8.53 15.38
C ALA A 565 -0.46 -9.11 16.57
N SER A 566 -0.34 -10.44 16.65
CA SER A 566 0.47 -11.13 17.67
C SER A 566 1.99 -10.96 17.47
N LEU A 567 2.40 -10.64 16.24
CA LEU A 567 3.78 -10.35 15.85
C LEU A 567 4.09 -8.88 16.04
#